data_AF-A0A6P7GI04-F1
#
_entry.id   AF-A0A6P7GI04-F1
#
_cell.length_a   1.000
_cell.length_b   1.000
_cell.length_c   1.000
_cell.angle_alpha   90.00
_cell.angle_beta   90.00
_cell.angle_gamma   90.00
#
_symmetry.space_group_name_H-M   'P 1'
#
loop_
_entity.id
_entity.type
_entity.pdbx_description
1 polymer ?
#
loop_
_entity_poly.entity_id
_entity_poly.type
_entity_poly.pdbx_seq_one_letter_code
_entity_poly.pdbx_strand_id
1 'polypeptide(L)'
;MFLYKLFKRKIEDFGFPGQSCLLRAICESAQMSSQHTGLLGDILHILLTPSSSKMEEQLVEYEEAERQGKENTCKKYYKKCPHSILDSITRVTNIVDYEATKYFSKNIVKLF
;
A
#
# COMPACT_ATOMS: atom_id res chain seq x y z
N MET A 1 7.86 -15.71 0.09
CA MET A 1 6.44 -15.34 0.39
C MET A 1 5.55 -15.16 -0.87
N PHE A 2 4.42 -15.90 -0.99
CA PHE A 2 3.44 -15.87 -2.11
C PHE A 2 2.71 -14.52 -2.28
N LEU A 3 2.49 -13.80 -1.18
CA LEU A 3 1.78 -12.52 -1.15
C LEU A 3 2.38 -11.47 -2.11
N TYR A 4 3.70 -11.28 -2.09
CA TYR A 4 4.36 -10.30 -2.94
C TYR A 4 4.31 -10.68 -4.43
N LYS A 5 4.23 -11.97 -4.76
CA LYS A 5 3.98 -12.41 -6.14
C LYS A 5 2.58 -12.00 -6.59
N LEU A 6 1.57 -12.12 -5.72
CA LEU A 6 0.21 -11.68 -6.00
C LEU A 6 0.14 -10.15 -6.17
N PHE A 7 0.74 -9.39 -5.26
CA PHE A 7 0.76 -7.94 -5.33
C PHE A 7 1.45 -7.43 -6.58
N LYS A 8 2.61 -7.99 -6.92
CA LYS A 8 3.31 -7.67 -8.17
C LYS A 8 2.41 -7.87 -9.39
N ARG A 9 1.77 -9.05 -9.51
CA ARG A 9 0.86 -9.34 -10.62
C ARG A 9 -0.31 -8.36 -10.67
N LYS A 10 -0.91 -8.04 -9.53
CA LYS A 10 -2.02 -7.09 -9.48
C LYS A 10 -1.59 -5.69 -9.91
N ILE A 11 -0.42 -5.23 -9.50
CA ILE A 11 0.15 -3.95 -9.93
C ILE A 11 0.38 -3.95 -11.45
N GLU A 12 0.85 -5.08 -12.02
CA GLU A 12 1.02 -5.26 -13.47
C GLU A 12 -0.33 -5.25 -14.20
N ASP A 13 -1.37 -5.90 -13.66
CA ASP A 13 -2.74 -5.88 -14.22
C ASP A 13 -3.30 -4.45 -14.34
N PHE A 14 -2.91 -3.55 -13.44
CA PHE A 14 -3.28 -2.13 -13.48
C PHE A 14 -2.41 -1.28 -14.43
N GLY A 15 -1.46 -1.89 -15.14
CA GLY A 15 -0.59 -1.21 -16.12
C GLY A 15 0.65 -0.56 -15.51
N PHE A 16 1.01 -0.86 -14.26
CA PHE A 16 2.18 -0.30 -13.61
C PHE A 16 3.38 -1.28 -13.60
N PRO A 17 4.63 -0.79 -13.54
CA PRO A 17 5.81 -1.62 -13.38
C PRO A 17 5.81 -2.43 -12.06
N GLY A 18 5.36 -3.68 -12.11
CA GLY A 18 5.09 -4.54 -10.94
C GLY A 18 6.15 -4.51 -9.84
N GLN A 19 7.37 -4.95 -10.16
CA GLN A 19 8.46 -5.07 -9.18
C GLN A 19 8.82 -3.72 -8.56
N SER A 20 9.07 -2.71 -9.39
CA SER A 20 9.50 -1.39 -8.92
C SER A 20 8.42 -0.64 -8.15
N CYS A 21 7.16 -0.79 -8.52
CA CYS A 21 6.05 -0.18 -7.80
C CYS A 21 5.76 -0.90 -6.49
N LEU A 22 5.93 -2.23 -6.42
CA LEU A 22 5.86 -2.96 -5.16
C LEU A 22 6.97 -2.54 -4.20
N LEU A 23 8.21 -2.42 -4.69
CA LEU A 23 9.34 -1.90 -3.90
C LEU A 23 9.08 -0.48 -3.40
N ARG A 24 8.52 0.40 -4.26
CA ARG A 24 8.10 1.75 -3.86
C ARG A 24 7.05 1.70 -2.75
N ALA A 25 6.00 0.88 -2.90
CA ALA A 25 4.92 0.77 -1.92
C ALA A 25 5.41 0.27 -0.56
N ILE A 26 6.32 -0.71 -0.53
CA ILE A 26 6.95 -1.18 0.71
C ILE A 26 7.74 -0.04 1.37
N CYS A 27 8.53 0.69 0.59
CA CYS A 27 9.31 1.81 1.09
C CYS A 27 8.42 2.92 1.67
N GLU A 28 7.40 3.36 0.94
CA GLU A 28 6.46 4.39 1.38
C GLU A 28 5.67 3.97 2.63
N SER A 29 5.21 2.70 2.68
CA SER A 29 4.56 2.13 3.85
C SER A 29 5.44 2.22 5.10
N ALA A 30 6.73 1.88 4.96
CA ALA A 30 7.69 1.93 6.07
C ALA A 30 8.07 3.37 6.49
N GLN A 31 7.97 4.36 5.60
CA GLN A 31 8.12 5.78 5.98
C GLN A 31 6.97 6.27 6.86
N MET A 32 5.77 5.72 6.66
CA MET A 32 4.53 6.16 7.30
C MET A 32 4.17 5.32 8.53
N SER A 33 5.01 4.38 8.97
CA SER A 33 4.69 3.39 10.01
C SER A 33 4.36 3.97 11.40
N SER A 34 4.61 5.26 11.62
CA SER A 34 4.24 5.97 12.87
C SER A 34 2.94 6.76 12.75
N GLN A 35 2.27 6.74 11.60
CA GLN A 35 1.02 7.46 11.35
C GLN A 35 -0.17 6.55 11.60
N HIS A 36 -1.19 7.03 12.32
CA HIS A 36 -2.44 6.31 12.45
C HIS A 36 -3.22 6.37 11.13
N THR A 37 -3.32 5.24 10.43
CA THR A 37 -3.94 5.13 9.10
C THR A 37 -5.28 4.36 9.11
N GLY A 38 -5.80 4.05 10.31
CA GLY A 38 -7.02 3.27 10.50
C GLY A 38 -6.83 1.79 10.14
N LEU A 39 -7.87 0.96 10.32
CA LEU A 39 -7.76 -0.50 10.19
C LEU A 39 -7.17 -0.96 8.84
N LEU A 40 -7.62 -0.38 7.73
CA LEU A 40 -7.12 -0.77 6.41
C LEU A 40 -5.65 -0.38 6.23
N GLY A 41 -5.27 0.79 6.72
CA GLY A 41 -3.89 1.25 6.72
C GLY A 41 -2.98 0.36 7.58
N ASP A 42 -3.45 -0.02 8.77
CA ASP A 42 -2.74 -0.95 9.67
C ASP A 42 -2.54 -2.32 9.02
N ILE A 43 -3.58 -2.87 8.37
CA ILE A 43 -3.48 -4.13 7.62
C ILE A 43 -2.46 -3.98 6.49
N LEU A 44 -2.52 -2.88 5.74
CA LEU A 44 -1.61 -2.65 4.61
C LEU A 44 -0.16 -2.51 5.09
N HIS A 45 0.08 -1.82 6.22
CA HIS A 45 1.39 -1.74 6.85
C HIS A 45 1.93 -3.12 7.22
N ILE A 46 1.12 -3.98 7.85
CA ILE A 46 1.53 -5.36 8.19
C ILE A 46 1.89 -6.14 6.93
N LEU A 47 1.06 -6.10 5.89
CA LEU A 47 1.29 -6.82 4.63
C LEU A 47 2.54 -6.30 3.89
N LEU A 48 2.88 -5.03 4.05
CA LEU A 48 4.03 -4.36 3.45
C LEU A 48 5.22 -4.22 4.42
N THR A 49 5.33 -5.08 5.43
CA THR A 49 6.49 -5.17 6.33
C THR A 49 7.22 -6.51 6.16
N PRO A 50 8.11 -6.63 5.16
CA PRO A 50 8.87 -7.86 4.87
C PRO A 50 9.60 -8.45 6.08
N SER A 51 10.16 -7.62 6.96
CA SER A 51 10.90 -8.02 8.16
C SER A 51 10.05 -8.78 9.19
N SER A 52 8.72 -8.71 9.08
CA SER A 52 7.80 -9.53 9.89
C SER A 52 7.72 -10.99 9.44
N SER A 53 8.36 -11.34 8.32
CA SER A 53 8.44 -12.72 7.80
C SER A 53 9.83 -13.33 8.01
N LYS A 54 9.96 -14.65 7.90
CA LYS A 54 11.29 -15.29 7.93
C LYS A 54 12.10 -14.82 6.74
N MET A 55 13.37 -14.46 6.99
CA MET A 55 14.32 -14.08 5.96
C MET A 55 14.47 -15.22 4.94
N GLU A 56 13.89 -15.00 3.76
CA GLU A 56 14.04 -15.84 2.57
C GLU A 56 14.94 -15.07 1.60
N GLU A 57 15.86 -15.74 0.90
CA GLU A 57 16.76 -15.12 -0.09
C GLU A 57 15.99 -14.32 -1.17
N GLN A 58 14.75 -14.71 -1.45
CA GLN A 58 13.84 -14.07 -2.40
C GLN A 58 13.22 -12.75 -1.89
N LEU A 59 13.52 -12.32 -0.65
CA LEU A 59 12.97 -11.10 -0.02
C LEU A 59 14.00 -9.99 0.19
N VAL A 60 15.28 -10.21 -0.13
CA VAL A 60 16.37 -9.24 0.12
C VAL A 60 16.06 -7.84 -0.44
N GLU A 61 15.53 -7.75 -1.67
CA GLU A 61 15.17 -6.46 -2.26
C GLU A 61 14.01 -5.76 -1.52
N TYR A 62 13.07 -6.54 -0.99
CA TYR A 62 11.92 -6.02 -0.26
C TYR A 62 12.32 -5.54 1.14
N GLU A 63 13.17 -6.28 1.84
CA GLU A 63 13.75 -5.86 3.14
C GLU A 63 14.58 -4.59 2.96
N GLU A 64 15.36 -4.48 1.89
CA GLU A 64 16.09 -3.26 1.56
C GLU A 64 15.15 -2.08 1.29
N ALA A 65 14.01 -2.30 0.64
CA ALA A 65 12.99 -1.26 0.48
C ALA A 65 12.38 -0.81 1.81
N GLU A 66 12.07 -1.75 2.69
CA GLU A 66 11.57 -1.47 4.03
C GLU A 66 12.58 -0.67 4.87
N ARG A 67 13.85 -1.10 4.88
CA ARG A 67 14.95 -0.42 5.58
C ARG A 67 15.10 1.01 5.11
N GLN A 68 15.08 1.23 3.79
CA GLN A 68 15.14 2.59 3.23
C GLN A 68 13.92 3.44 3.57
N GLY A 69 12.75 2.83 3.69
CA GLY A 69 11.56 3.51 4.18
C GLY A 69 11.72 4.00 5.61
N LYS A 70 12.22 3.15 6.50
CA LYS A 70 12.55 3.54 7.89
C LYS A 70 13.57 4.68 7.97
N GLU A 71 14.50 4.75 7.02
CA GLU A 71 15.51 5.82 6.90
C GLU A 71 15.03 7.06 6.12
N ASN A 72 13.79 7.07 5.64
CA ASN A 72 13.22 8.13 4.80
C ASN A 72 13.96 8.38 3.46
N THR A 73 14.51 7.33 2.84
CA THR A 73 15.33 7.41 1.61
C THR A 73 14.67 6.82 0.35
N CYS A 74 13.34 6.83 0.25
CA CYS A 74 12.58 6.22 -0.86
C CYS A 74 12.77 6.84 -2.26
N LYS A 75 13.49 7.96 -2.38
CA LYS A 75 13.67 8.71 -3.64
C LYS A 75 14.14 7.85 -4.81
N LYS A 76 14.94 6.79 -4.57
CA LYS A 76 15.44 5.92 -5.65
C LYS A 76 14.32 5.13 -6.36
N TYR A 77 13.20 4.87 -5.67
CA TYR A 77 12.08 4.10 -6.22
C TYR A 77 11.16 4.95 -7.10
N TYR A 78 11.09 6.27 -6.87
CA TYR A 78 10.21 7.19 -7.60
C TYR A 78 10.54 7.28 -9.10
N LYS A 79 11.81 7.10 -9.48
CA LYS A 79 12.23 7.09 -10.88
C LYS A 79 11.70 5.87 -11.65
N LYS A 80 11.59 4.72 -10.98
CA LYS A 80 11.15 3.45 -11.61
C LYS A 80 9.64 3.25 -11.53
N CYS A 81 9.00 3.86 -10.54
CA CYS A 81 7.55 3.87 -10.40
C CYS A 81 7.12 5.31 -10.03
N PRO A 82 6.68 6.14 -10.98
CA PRO A 82 6.33 7.55 -10.71
C PRO A 82 5.02 7.75 -9.94
N HIS A 83 4.12 6.78 -9.99
CA HIS A 83 2.83 6.82 -9.29
C HIS A 83 2.88 6.01 -8.00
N SER A 84 2.41 6.57 -6.88
CA SER A 84 2.23 5.78 -5.67
C SER A 84 0.97 4.92 -5.80
N ILE A 85 1.14 3.61 -5.62
CA ILE A 85 0.02 2.67 -5.55
C ILE A 85 -0.78 2.89 -4.26
N LEU A 86 -0.12 3.31 -3.17
CA LEU A 86 -0.79 3.58 -1.89
C LEU A 86 -1.76 4.76 -2.02
N ASP A 87 -1.35 5.85 -2.68
CA ASP A 87 -2.24 7.00 -2.96
C ASP A 87 -3.47 6.61 -3.79
N SER A 88 -3.32 5.64 -4.69
CA SER A 88 -4.40 5.15 -5.53
C SER A 88 -5.45 4.39 -4.70
N ILE A 89 -5.00 3.62 -3.69
CA ILE A 89 -5.89 2.94 -2.73
C ILE A 89 -6.69 3.97 -1.95
N THR A 90 -6.05 5.02 -1.43
CA THR A 90 -6.73 6.10 -0.68
C THR A 90 -7.81 6.80 -1.49
N ARG A 91 -7.60 7.00 -2.80
CA ARG A 91 -8.63 7.59 -3.67
C ARG A 91 -9.85 6.68 -3.81
N VAL A 92 -9.63 5.37 -3.99
CA VAL A 92 -10.72 4.41 -4.11
C VAL A 92 -11.48 4.26 -2.79
N THR A 93 -10.79 4.21 -1.66
CA THR A 93 -11.44 4.10 -0.34
C THR A 93 -12.28 5.33 -0.05
N ASN A 94 -11.80 6.54 -0.34
CA ASN A 94 -12.58 7.76 -0.18
C ASN A 94 -13.85 7.78 -1.04
N ILE A 95 -13.81 7.19 -2.24
CA ILE A 95 -15.00 7.05 -3.09
C ILE A 95 -16.00 6.07 -2.46
N VAL A 96 -15.52 4.93 -1.96
CA VAL A 96 -16.37 3.95 -1.27
C VAL A 96 -16.97 4.54 0.00
N ASP A 97 -16.19 5.26 0.79
CA ASP A 97 -16.64 5.93 2.02
C ASP A 97 -17.66 7.02 1.71
N TYR A 98 -17.46 7.79 0.64
CA TYR A 98 -18.43 8.77 0.16
C TYR A 98 -19.75 8.12 -0.25
N GLU A 99 -19.70 7.04 -1.04
CA GLU A 99 -20.90 6.31 -1.47
C GLU A 99 -21.61 5.63 -0.31
N ALA A 100 -20.87 5.03 0.63
CA ALA A 100 -21.42 4.44 1.85
C ALA A 100 -22.12 5.50 2.72
N THR A 101 -21.48 6.65 2.92
CA THR A 101 -22.04 7.78 3.68
C THR A 101 -23.30 8.32 3.01
N LYS A 102 -23.28 8.47 1.68
CA LYS A 102 -24.44 8.90 0.89
C LYS A 102 -25.58 7.89 0.94
N TYR A 103 -25.29 6.60 0.86
CA TYR A 103 -26.27 5.53 1.01
C TYR A 103 -26.89 5.56 2.41
N PHE A 104 -26.09 5.65 3.47
CA PHE A 104 -26.58 5.75 4.84
C PHE A 104 -27.43 7.00 5.05
N SER A 105 -26.95 8.18 4.63
CA SER A 105 -27.70 9.44 4.73
C SER A 105 -29.05 9.34 4.01
N LYS A 106 -29.07 8.80 2.78
CA LYS A 106 -30.30 8.63 1.99
C LYS A 106 -31.29 7.68 2.64
N ASN A 107 -30.82 6.64 3.35
CA ASN A 107 -31.69 5.69 4.03
C ASN A 107 -32.10 6.15 5.43
N ILE A 108 -31.26 6.88 6.15
CA ILE A 108 -31.63 7.55 7.41
C ILE A 108 -32.68 8.62 7.17
N VAL A 109 -32.52 9.48 6.16
CA VAL A 109 -33.52 10.52 5.85
C VAL A 109 -34.85 9.92 5.37
N LYS A 110 -34.86 8.68 4.88
CA LYS A 110 -36.10 7.96 4.57
C LYS A 110 -36.80 7.35 5.80
N LEU A 111 -36.12 7.29 6.93
CA LEU A 111 -36.66 6.78 8.20
C LEU A 111 -37.30 7.90 9.06
N PHE A 112 -37.20 9.16 8.61
CA PHE A 112 -37.85 10.34 9.20
C PHE A 112 -38.76 11.00 8.16
#